data_AF-A0A0P8ACW3-F1
#
_entry.id   AF-A0A0P8ACW3-F1
#
_cell.length_a   1.000
_cell.length_b   1.000
_cell.length_c   1.000
_cell.angle_alpha   90.00
_cell.angle_beta   90.00
_cell.angle_gamma   90.00
#
_symmetry.space_group_name_H-M   'P 1'
#
loop_
_entity.id
_entity.type
_entity.pdbx_description
1 polymer ?
#
loop_
_entity_poly.entity_id
_entity_poly.type
_entity_poly.pdbx_seq_one_letter_code
_entity_poly.pdbx_strand_id
1 'polypeptide(L)'
;MAPLGMTGATFDWPGKEMPVGHGLRGRPVPASVYPARASGRLHATAADIARFAAAGMAGAPQPVLSAEGIGALHRPVVPVGGLFGVVAEGYALGDFTETLSDSCRAVWHGRAGA
;
A
#
# COMPACT_ATOMS: atom_id res chain seq x y z
N MET A 1 -1.06 13.03 -6.42
CA MET A 1 0.29 12.43 -6.34
C MET A 1 1.41 13.45 -6.32
N ALA A 2 1.25 14.59 -7.01
CA ALA A 2 2.21 15.69 -7.02
C ALA A 2 2.77 16.16 -5.66
N PRO A 3 2.00 16.24 -4.55
CA PRO A 3 2.56 16.72 -3.27
C PRO A 3 3.71 15.87 -2.71
N LEU A 4 3.78 14.58 -3.07
CA LEU A 4 4.83 13.66 -2.66
C LEU A 4 5.82 13.35 -3.79
N GLY A 5 5.72 14.05 -4.93
CA GLY A 5 6.60 13.82 -6.08
C GLY A 5 6.43 12.43 -6.71
N MET A 6 5.28 11.78 -6.54
CA MET A 6 5.00 10.45 -7.10
C MET A 6 4.60 10.55 -8.58
N THR A 7 5.54 10.97 -9.43
CA THR A 7 5.26 11.31 -10.84
C THR A 7 5.03 10.10 -11.73
N GLY A 8 5.54 8.92 -11.35
CA GLY A 8 5.33 7.67 -12.09
C GLY A 8 4.03 6.93 -11.72
N ALA A 9 3.23 7.50 -10.83
CA ALA A 9 2.04 6.86 -10.33
C ALA A 9 0.77 7.41 -11.00
N THR A 10 -0.19 6.53 -11.31
CA THR A 10 -1.40 6.84 -12.09
C THR A 10 -2.53 5.85 -11.79
N PHE A 11 -3.78 6.31 -11.92
CA PHE A 11 -4.98 5.44 -11.94
C PHE A 11 -5.38 5.02 -13.36
N ASP A 12 -4.75 5.60 -14.37
CA ASP A 12 -4.98 5.26 -15.75
C ASP A 12 -4.08 4.10 -16.17
N TRP A 13 -4.48 3.41 -17.24
CA TRP A 13 -3.71 2.31 -17.76
C TRP A 13 -2.39 2.80 -18.40
N PRO A 14 -1.21 2.35 -17.91
CA PRO A 14 0.07 2.84 -18.42
C PRO A 14 0.53 2.14 -19.71
N GLY A 15 -0.26 1.20 -20.25
CA GLY A 15 0.04 0.58 -21.55
C GLY A 15 1.22 -0.40 -21.51
N LYS A 16 2.01 -0.38 -22.59
CA LYS A 16 3.07 -1.37 -22.87
C LYS A 16 4.26 -1.32 -21.90
N GLU A 17 4.35 -0.29 -21.07
CA GLU A 17 5.40 -0.15 -20.05
C GLU A 17 5.15 -1.03 -18.82
N MET A 18 3.96 -1.62 -18.70
CA MET A 18 3.59 -2.51 -17.59
C MET A 18 4.37 -3.84 -17.68
N PRO A 19 5.00 -4.30 -16.59
CA PRO A 19 5.58 -5.64 -16.51
C PRO A 19 4.55 -6.72 -16.80
N VAL A 20 4.99 -7.81 -17.45
CA VAL A 20 4.14 -8.97 -17.69
C VAL A 20 3.85 -9.67 -16.36
N GLY A 21 2.57 -9.82 -16.03
CA GLY A 21 2.15 -10.60 -14.86
C GLY A 21 2.28 -12.09 -15.13
N HIS A 22 2.68 -12.86 -14.11
CA HIS A 22 2.77 -14.32 -14.19
C HIS A 22 1.98 -14.95 -13.04
N GLY A 23 1.17 -15.96 -13.36
CA GLY A 23 0.49 -16.77 -12.35
C GLY A 23 1.44 -17.73 -11.65
N LEU A 24 0.94 -18.47 -10.65
CA LEU A 24 1.75 -19.40 -9.83
C LEU A 24 2.46 -20.51 -10.61
N ARG A 25 2.01 -20.82 -11.84
CA ARG A 25 2.65 -21.79 -12.74
C ARG A 25 3.60 -21.13 -13.75
N GLY A 26 3.98 -19.88 -13.53
CA GLY A 26 4.86 -19.09 -14.41
C GLY A 26 4.22 -18.65 -15.74
N ARG A 27 2.94 -18.99 -15.98
CA ARG A 27 2.25 -18.63 -17.22
C ARG A 27 1.95 -17.13 -17.25
N PRO A 28 2.24 -16.42 -18.36
CA PRO A 28 1.84 -15.03 -18.53
C PRO A 28 0.33 -14.88 -18.36
N VAL A 29 -0.07 -13.86 -17.61
CA VAL A 29 -1.47 -13.47 -17.41
C VAL A 29 -1.68 -12.13 -18.10
N PRO A 30 -2.69 -11.99 -18.97
CA PRO A 30 -3.02 -10.72 -19.59
C PRO A 30 -3.27 -9.68 -18.52
N ALA A 31 -2.67 -8.52 -18.68
CA ALA A 31 -2.77 -7.50 -17.67
C ALA A 31 -4.22 -6.95 -17.67
N SER A 32 -4.90 -7.11 -16.53
CA SER A 32 -6.31 -6.78 -16.35
C SER A 32 -6.48 -5.40 -15.73
N VAL A 33 -7.36 -4.58 -16.30
CA VAL A 33 -7.70 -3.26 -15.74
C VAL A 33 -8.82 -3.44 -14.71
N TYR A 34 -8.46 -3.45 -13.43
CA TYR A 34 -9.42 -3.60 -12.35
C TYR A 34 -10.45 -2.44 -12.35
N PRO A 35 -11.77 -2.67 -12.41
CA PRO A 35 -12.78 -1.63 -12.65
C PRO A 35 -12.82 -0.53 -11.57
N ALA A 36 -12.50 -0.85 -10.32
CA ALA A 36 -12.55 0.11 -9.21
C ALA A 36 -11.21 0.86 -9.07
N ARG A 37 -11.27 2.20 -9.10
CA ARG A 37 -10.08 3.06 -9.06
C ARG A 37 -9.38 3.02 -7.69
N ALA A 38 -10.06 3.51 -6.66
CA ALA A 38 -9.45 3.77 -5.36
C ALA A 38 -9.05 2.49 -4.58
N SER A 39 -9.74 1.37 -4.78
CA SER A 39 -9.51 0.14 -4.02
C SER A 39 -8.40 -0.76 -4.58
N GLY A 40 -7.75 -0.40 -5.70
CA GLY A 40 -6.67 -1.24 -6.22
C GLY A 40 -6.11 -0.95 -7.60
N ARG A 41 -6.52 0.12 -8.28
CA ARG A 41 -6.03 0.45 -9.63
C ARG A 41 -4.85 1.42 -9.65
N LEU A 42 -4.23 1.72 -8.50
CA LEU A 42 -3.05 2.55 -8.52
C LEU A 42 -1.89 1.76 -9.15
N HIS A 43 -1.40 2.25 -10.28
CA HIS A 43 -0.11 1.86 -10.85
C HIS A 43 0.93 2.83 -10.31
N ALA A 44 2.05 2.32 -9.80
CA ALA A 44 3.12 3.14 -9.23
C ALA A 44 4.44 2.38 -9.32
N THR A 45 5.55 3.13 -9.40
CA THR A 45 6.88 2.54 -9.30
C THR A 45 7.23 2.20 -7.85
N ALA A 46 8.23 1.34 -7.63
CA ALA A 46 8.76 1.09 -6.30
C ALA A 46 9.27 2.38 -5.63
N ALA A 47 9.86 3.30 -6.41
CA ALA A 47 10.29 4.59 -5.92
C ALA A 47 9.13 5.47 -5.46
N ASP A 48 8.00 5.47 -6.18
CA ASP A 48 6.80 6.21 -5.77
C ASP A 48 6.18 5.64 -4.50
N ILE A 49 6.12 4.30 -4.40
CA ILE A 49 5.64 3.62 -3.18
C ILE A 49 6.56 3.91 -1.99
N ALA A 50 7.88 3.92 -2.19
CA ALA A 50 8.84 4.25 -1.14
C ALA A 50 8.68 5.71 -0.66
N ARG A 51 8.46 6.67 -1.56
CA ARG A 51 8.17 8.07 -1.18
C ARG A 51 6.88 8.17 -0.37
N PHE A 52 5.84 7.45 -0.78
CA PHE A 52 4.57 7.39 -0.04
C PHE A 52 4.76 6.82 1.37
N ALA A 53 5.44 5.67 1.48
CA ALA A 53 5.71 5.03 2.78
C ALA A 53 6.55 5.93 3.70
N ALA A 54 7.61 6.55 3.17
CA ALA A 54 8.46 7.47 3.93
C ALA A 54 7.68 8.70 4.44
N ALA A 55 6.79 9.27 3.62
CA ALA A 55 5.94 10.38 4.02
C ALA A 55 4.93 9.99 5.12
N GLY A 56 4.50 8.74 5.16
CA GLY A 56 3.63 8.21 6.21
C GLY A 56 4.34 7.97 7.54
N MET A 57 5.67 7.94 7.60
CA MET A 57 6.39 7.66 8.85
C MET A 57 6.16 8.74 9.91
N ALA A 58 6.13 8.33 11.18
CA ALA A 58 5.94 9.25 12.29
C ALA A 58 7.03 10.34 12.29
N GLY A 59 6.61 11.61 12.29
CA GLY A 59 7.53 12.75 12.25
C GLY A 59 8.15 13.05 10.89
N ALA A 60 7.78 12.33 9.82
CA ALA A 60 8.26 12.63 8.48
C ALA A 60 7.76 14.01 8.01
N PRO A 61 8.63 14.88 7.49
CA PRO A 61 8.22 16.16 6.92
C PRO A 61 7.52 15.93 5.58
N GLN A 62 6.23 16.22 5.52
CA GLN A 62 5.44 16.13 4.27
C GLN A 62 4.25 17.11 4.29
N PRO A 63 3.74 17.52 3.11
CA PRO A 63 2.78 18.64 3.01
C PRO A 63 1.29 18.23 3.01
N VAL A 64 0.97 16.95 3.18
CA VAL A 64 -0.38 16.38 2.98
C VAL A 64 -1.13 16.18 4.30
N LEU A 65 -0.53 15.47 5.26
CA LEU A 65 -1.15 15.15 6.55
C LEU A 65 -0.46 15.88 7.70
N SER A 66 -1.18 16.14 8.78
CA SER A 66 -0.55 16.53 10.05
C SER A 66 0.07 15.30 10.74
N ALA A 67 0.93 15.53 11.73
CA ALA A 67 1.45 14.45 12.58
C ALA A 67 0.32 13.69 13.29
N GLU A 68 -0.73 14.40 13.73
CA GLU A 68 -1.94 13.79 14.30
C GLU A 68 -2.69 12.93 13.25
N GLY A 69 -2.78 13.41 12.01
CA GLY A 69 -3.38 12.65 10.90
C GLY A 69 -2.65 11.35 10.62
N ILE A 70 -1.31 11.37 10.61
CA ILE A 70 -0.48 10.15 10.51
C ILE A 70 -0.75 9.22 11.69
N GLY A 71 -0.81 9.76 12.92
CA GLY A 71 -1.12 8.99 14.11
C GLY A 71 -2.49 8.30 14.02
N ALA A 72 -3.50 9.00 13.52
CA ALA A 72 -4.83 8.46 13.30
C ALA A 72 -4.87 7.38 12.20
N LEU A 73 -4.11 7.59 11.11
CA LEU A 73 -4.00 6.64 9.99
C LEU A 73 -3.50 5.27 10.46
N HIS A 74 -2.51 5.27 11.37
CA HIS A 74 -1.85 4.05 11.86
C HIS A 74 -2.45 3.47 13.15
N ARG A 75 -3.50 4.08 13.71
CA ARG A 75 -4.13 3.59 14.93
C ARG A 75 -5.08 2.44 14.60
N PRO A 76 -4.89 1.23 15.15
CA PRO A 76 -5.82 0.13 14.94
C PRO A 76 -7.23 0.51 15.39
N VAL A 77 -8.22 0.23 14.55
CA VAL A 77 -9.64 0.49 14.85
C VAL A 77 -10.44 -0.78 15.03
N VAL A 78 -9.99 -1.90 14.44
CA VAL A 78 -10.60 -3.23 14.59
C VAL A 78 -9.53 -4.32 14.69
N PRO A 79 -9.77 -5.41 15.44
CA PRO A 79 -8.91 -6.59 15.39
C PRO A 79 -9.03 -7.30 14.04
N VAL A 80 -7.96 -7.97 13.62
CA VAL A 80 -7.93 -8.77 12.38
C VAL A 80 -8.12 -10.24 12.72
N GLY A 81 -9.09 -10.88 12.08
CA GLY A 81 -9.34 -12.32 12.21
C GLY A 81 -8.87 -13.12 10.98
N GLY A 82 -9.10 -14.44 11.04
CA GLY A 82 -8.81 -15.34 9.92
C GLY A 82 -7.31 -15.47 9.61
N LEU A 83 -6.98 -15.77 8.36
CA LEU A 83 -5.59 -16.00 7.93
C LEU A 83 -4.67 -14.81 8.21
N PHE A 84 -5.17 -13.58 8.04
CA PHE A 84 -4.39 -12.37 8.30
C PHE A 84 -4.19 -12.10 9.80
N GLY A 85 -5.08 -12.61 10.67
CA GLY A 85 -4.94 -12.48 12.12
C GLY A 85 -3.79 -13.29 12.72
N VAL A 86 -3.14 -14.14 11.91
CA VAL A 86 -1.91 -14.86 12.32
C VAL A 86 -0.70 -13.92 12.34
N VAL A 87 -0.72 -12.87 11.51
CA VAL A 87 0.43 -11.95 11.32
C VAL A 87 0.10 -10.52 11.72
N ALA A 88 -1.14 -10.06 11.49
CA ALA A 88 -1.58 -8.73 11.84
C ALA A 88 -2.43 -8.73 13.10
N GLU A 89 -2.12 -7.83 14.02
CA GLU A 89 -2.84 -7.66 15.29
C GLU A 89 -4.11 -6.82 15.10
N GLY A 90 -4.08 -5.90 14.13
CA GLY A 90 -5.16 -4.94 13.91
C GLY A 90 -5.21 -4.39 12.50
N TYR A 91 -6.33 -3.74 12.21
CA TYR A 91 -6.55 -2.98 10.98
C TYR A 91 -6.83 -1.53 11.35
N ALA A 92 -6.03 -0.64 10.80
CA ALA A 92 -6.17 0.80 10.92
C ALA A 92 -6.93 1.36 9.71
N LEU A 93 -6.72 2.64 9.37
CA LEU A 93 -7.42 3.26 8.25
C LEU A 93 -6.77 2.89 6.90
N GLY A 94 -6.99 1.64 6.48
CA GLY A 94 -6.49 1.12 5.21
C GLY A 94 -5.20 0.31 5.33
N ASP A 95 -4.68 0.09 6.54
CA ASP A 95 -3.44 -0.66 6.73
C ASP A 95 -3.60 -1.73 7.83
N PHE A 96 -2.90 -2.85 7.65
CA PHE A 96 -2.62 -3.79 8.72
C PHE A 96 -1.56 -3.23 9.66
N THR A 97 -1.68 -3.56 10.93
CA THR A 97 -0.71 -3.21 11.97
C THR A 97 -0.22 -4.47 12.66
N GLU A 98 1.08 -4.56 12.88
CA GLU A 98 1.70 -5.67 13.62
C GLU A 98 2.87 -5.18 14.48
N THR A 99 3.17 -5.94 15.52
CA THR A 99 4.40 -5.80 16.31
C THR A 99 5.38 -6.87 15.85
N LEU A 100 6.53 -6.45 15.31
CA LEU A 100 7.59 -7.33 14.86
C LEU A 100 8.33 -7.96 16.05
N SER A 101 9.12 -9.01 15.79
CA SER A 101 9.89 -9.71 16.82
C SER A 101 10.92 -8.84 17.54
N ASP A 102 11.37 -7.75 16.92
CA ASP A 102 12.25 -6.75 17.51
C ASP A 102 11.48 -5.64 18.27
N SER A 103 10.18 -5.83 18.46
CA SER A 103 9.25 -4.85 19.07
C SER A 103 9.02 -3.58 18.25
N CYS A 104 9.55 -3.49 17.04
CA CYS A 104 9.18 -2.41 16.12
C CYS A 104 7.74 -2.60 15.64
N ARG A 105 7.00 -1.50 15.47
CA ARG A 105 5.68 -1.56 14.85
C ARG A 105 5.81 -1.46 13.34
N ALA A 106 5.20 -2.38 12.62
CA ALA A 106 5.03 -2.29 11.19
C ALA A 106 3.58 -1.95 10.84
N VAL A 107 3.43 -1.16 9.78
CA VAL A 107 2.15 -0.82 9.16
C VAL A 107 2.28 -1.16 7.69
N TRP A 108 1.35 -1.95 7.14
CA TRP A 108 1.48 -2.47 5.79
C TRP A 108 0.14 -2.75 5.14
N HIS A 109 0.12 -2.72 3.80
CA HIS A 109 -1.00 -3.20 3.01
C HIS A 109 -0.48 -4.10 1.89
N GLY A 110 -1.00 -5.31 1.82
CA GLY A 110 -0.73 -6.25 0.72
C GLY A 110 -1.88 -6.27 -0.29
N ARG A 111 -1.56 -6.49 -1.56
CA ARG A 111 -2.54 -6.84 -2.59
C ARG A 111 -1.98 -7.97 -3.44
N ALA A 112 -2.76 -9.03 -3.62
CA ALA A 112 -2.52 -10.00 -4.67
C ALA A 112 -3.25 -9.54 -5.95
N GLY A 113 -2.56 -9.59 -7.10
CA GLY A 113 -3.23 -9.53 -8.40
C GLY A 113 -4.01 -10.82 -8.64
N ALA A 114 -5.20 -10.71 -9.23
CA ALA A 114 -5.93 -11.86 -9.76
C ALA A 114 -5.32 -12.34 -11.08
#